data_AF-A0A0M8P3K2-F1
#
_entry.id   AF-A0A0M8P3K2-F1
#
_cell.length_a   1.000
_cell.length_b   1.000
_cell.length_c   1.000
_cell.angle_alpha   90.00
_cell.angle_beta   90.00
_cell.angle_gamma   90.00
#
_symmetry.space_group_name_H-M   'P 1'
#
loop_
_entity.id
_entity.type
_entity.pdbx_description
1 polymer ?
#
loop_
_entity_poly.entity_id
_entity_poly.type
_entity_poly.pdbx_seq_one_letter_code
_entity_poly.pdbx_strand_id
1 'polypeptide(L)'
;MFQSSKPYSAVTVQIEVLTSEQYEVEDSSGIVDLVEVVRIQASGPTEASRALRKKLKYGNIHRQLRALTILDFLVQNAGERFLRDFADEALLERLRIAATDSVSDPLVKQKCKQIFGQWAATYKDTPGMAKVTALYKQVPKRKQPATQAKAKVLREESSSNSNEPPMGHAVSVSGGSGPSTLLTSSKEKSKSRKVKKDKKLSISRKRFDLEKERPEILQALAASSVASTNLLNALKLVNRETHRVSEDAECSHRFDTCKDLRHTILRYIQYIETEEFLGGLIHANEELVDALMAFEVLDKSVDYDSDSEDDILEGNWKQRHGLGLQDSDMNDGLAGLNINTHKPPRPNRPDSFPLGSSSQHSRQIFDSESESEEEDDEDNPFGDRNAIKTPAVEKSGLSWKEV
;
A
#
# COMPACT_ATOMS: atom_id res chain seq x y z
N MET A 1 -7.00 -27.78 8.62
CA MET A 1 -6.13 -28.11 9.76
C MET A 1 -4.86 -28.73 9.20
N PHE A 2 -3.78 -27.96 8.98
CA PHE A 2 -2.38 -28.45 8.91
C PHE A 2 -1.44 -27.23 8.93
N GLN A 3 -1.37 -26.53 10.06
CA GLN A 3 -0.23 -25.65 10.33
C GLN A 3 0.87 -26.55 10.91
N SER A 4 1.73 -27.09 10.04
CA SER A 4 2.93 -27.77 10.50
C SER A 4 3.91 -26.68 10.95
N SER A 5 4.11 -26.53 12.26
CA SER A 5 5.20 -25.72 12.78
C SER A 5 6.51 -26.34 12.28
N LYS A 6 7.04 -25.82 11.18
CA LYS A 6 8.33 -26.27 10.63
C LYS A 6 9.36 -26.22 11.76
N PRO A 7 10.10 -27.30 12.02
CA PRO A 7 10.96 -27.42 13.19
C PRO A 7 12.01 -26.30 13.21
N TYR A 8 12.31 -25.81 14.42
CA TYR A 8 13.43 -24.90 14.66
C TYR A 8 14.73 -25.63 14.31
N SER A 9 15.27 -25.36 13.14
CA SER A 9 16.54 -25.92 12.70
C SER A 9 17.72 -25.20 13.34
N ALA A 10 18.89 -25.85 13.33
CA ALA A 10 20.13 -25.23 13.79
C ALA A 10 20.41 -23.90 13.09
N VAL A 11 20.14 -23.80 11.78
CA VAL A 11 20.25 -22.57 11.00
C VAL A 11 19.32 -21.48 11.53
N THR A 12 18.06 -21.83 11.80
CA THR A 12 17.05 -20.88 12.29
C THR A 12 17.44 -20.31 13.65
N VAL A 13 17.87 -21.18 14.58
CA VAL A 13 18.31 -20.80 15.93
C VAL A 13 19.56 -19.92 15.87
N GLN A 14 20.53 -20.28 15.03
CA GLN A 14 21.76 -19.52 14.91
C GLN A 14 21.53 -18.14 14.29
N ILE A 15 20.65 -18.02 13.30
CA ILE A 15 20.23 -16.71 12.76
C ILE A 15 19.54 -15.88 13.84
N GLU A 16 18.69 -16.48 14.68
CA GLU A 16 18.05 -15.78 15.79
C GLU A 16 19.06 -15.23 16.81
N VAL A 17 20.06 -16.04 17.18
CA VAL A 17 21.15 -15.61 18.07
C VAL A 17 22.01 -14.54 17.41
N LEU A 18 22.41 -14.72 16.15
CA LEU A 18 23.31 -13.78 15.46
C LEU A 18 22.64 -12.47 15.06
N THR A 19 21.30 -12.41 15.03
CA THR A 19 20.56 -11.16 14.79
C THR A 19 20.27 -10.38 16.07
N SER A 20 20.51 -10.99 17.24
CA SER A 20 20.29 -10.37 18.54
C SER A 20 21.15 -9.11 18.75
N GLU A 21 20.72 -8.24 19.68
CA GLU A 21 21.36 -6.93 19.94
C GLU A 21 22.72 -7.03 20.63
N GLN A 22 23.11 -8.23 21.04
CA GLN A 22 24.41 -8.54 21.62
C GLN A 22 25.54 -8.38 20.60
N TYR A 23 25.23 -8.47 19.31
CA TYR A 23 26.20 -8.33 18.22
C TYR A 23 26.00 -7.00 17.50
N GLU A 24 27.08 -6.30 17.15
CA GLU A 24 26.99 -5.03 16.42
C GLU A 24 26.52 -5.21 14.97
N VAL A 25 25.87 -4.24 14.34
CA VAL A 25 25.29 -4.41 12.99
C VAL A 25 26.23 -5.00 11.93
N GLU A 26 27.52 -4.65 11.93
CA GLU A 26 28.51 -5.06 10.90
C GLU A 26 29.48 -6.15 11.38
N ASP A 27 29.32 -6.66 12.61
CA ASP A 27 30.22 -7.68 13.13
C ASP A 27 30.04 -9.03 12.39
N SER A 28 31.16 -9.65 12.02
CA SER A 28 31.19 -10.92 11.27
C SER A 28 31.36 -12.15 12.16
N SER A 29 31.52 -11.96 13.47
CA SER A 29 31.72 -13.05 14.43
C SER A 29 30.55 -14.04 14.42
N GLY A 30 30.86 -15.34 14.44
CA GLY A 30 29.88 -16.43 14.42
C GLY A 30 29.14 -16.64 13.09
N ILE A 31 29.21 -15.70 12.13
CA ILE A 31 28.59 -15.87 10.80
C ILE A 31 29.32 -16.95 9.99
N VAL A 32 30.63 -17.12 10.19
CA VAL A 32 31.42 -18.17 9.52
C VAL A 32 30.90 -19.57 9.86
N ASP A 33 30.58 -19.82 11.13
CA ASP A 33 30.01 -21.08 11.58
C ASP A 33 28.62 -21.29 10.96
N LEU A 34 27.81 -20.23 10.87
CA LEU A 34 26.52 -20.27 10.19
C LEU A 34 26.66 -20.65 8.71
N VAL A 35 27.66 -20.09 8.01
CA VAL A 35 27.95 -20.45 6.61
C VAL A 35 28.24 -21.93 6.48
N GLU A 36 29.01 -22.52 7.39
CA GLU A 36 29.32 -23.95 7.38
C GLU A 36 28.07 -24.81 7.61
N VAL A 37 27.24 -24.47 8.60
CA VAL A 37 25.99 -25.18 8.87
C VAL A 37 25.05 -25.13 7.66
N VAL A 38 24.90 -23.96 7.03
CA VAL A 38 24.08 -23.78 5.82
C VAL A 38 24.62 -24.59 4.64
N ARG A 39 25.93 -24.76 4.52
CA ARG A 39 26.55 -25.58 3.45
C ARG A 39 26.36 -27.08 3.67
N ILE A 40 26.37 -27.54 4.92
CA ILE A 40 26.23 -28.96 5.26
C ILE A 40 24.78 -29.41 5.14
N GLN A 41 23.83 -28.58 5.58
CA GLN A 41 22.41 -28.94 5.58
C GLN A 41 21.77 -28.77 4.21
N ALA A 42 21.07 -29.79 3.72
CA ALA A 42 20.39 -29.74 2.43
C ALA A 42 19.29 -28.66 2.38
N SER A 43 18.55 -28.46 3.48
CA SER A 43 17.55 -27.41 3.65
C SER A 43 18.14 -26.05 4.06
N GLY A 44 19.46 -25.95 4.22
CA GLY A 44 20.15 -24.77 4.76
C GLY A 44 19.78 -23.46 4.04
N PRO A 45 19.85 -23.38 2.69
CA PRO A 45 19.49 -22.16 1.96
C PRO A 45 18.03 -21.72 2.19
N THR A 46 17.09 -22.66 2.19
CA THR A 46 15.65 -22.40 2.36
C THR A 46 15.27 -22.03 3.80
N GLU A 47 15.97 -22.59 4.78
CA GLU A 47 15.77 -22.25 6.18
C GLU A 47 16.37 -20.88 6.50
N ALA A 48 17.56 -20.60 5.96
CA ALA A 48 18.19 -19.29 6.05
C ALA A 48 17.33 -18.20 5.41
N SER A 49 16.78 -18.44 4.22
CA SER A 49 15.89 -17.48 3.54
C SER A 49 14.66 -17.17 4.39
N ARG A 50 13.98 -18.19 4.91
CA ARG A 50 12.80 -18.04 5.77
C ARG A 50 13.10 -17.32 7.08
N ALA A 51 14.19 -17.68 7.76
CA ALA A 51 14.59 -17.05 9.01
C ALA A 51 14.95 -15.57 8.81
N LEU A 52 15.75 -15.26 7.78
CA LEU A 52 16.12 -13.88 7.45
C LEU A 52 14.91 -13.05 7.00
N ARG A 53 14.00 -13.63 6.20
CA ARG A 53 12.72 -12.98 5.82
C ARG A 53 11.92 -12.58 7.05
N LYS A 54 11.81 -13.47 8.05
CA LYS A 54 11.10 -13.20 9.31
C LYS A 54 11.77 -12.04 10.06
N LYS A 55 13.10 -12.03 10.18
CA LYS A 55 13.84 -10.93 10.83
C LYS A 55 13.69 -9.60 10.08
N LEU A 56 13.65 -9.62 8.75
CA LEU A 56 13.39 -8.43 7.94
C LEU A 56 11.95 -7.91 8.07
N LYS A 57 10.98 -8.79 8.36
CA LYS A 57 9.58 -8.40 8.49
C LYS A 57 9.22 -7.91 9.88
N TYR A 58 9.68 -8.58 10.92
CA TYR A 58 9.24 -8.36 12.31
C TYR A 58 10.33 -7.85 13.24
N GLY A 59 11.60 -8.04 12.89
CA GLY A 59 12.70 -7.56 13.71
C GLY A 59 12.69 -6.04 13.85
N ASN A 60 13.26 -5.54 14.95
CA ASN A 60 13.58 -4.13 15.11
C ASN A 60 14.65 -3.67 14.11
N ILE A 61 14.95 -2.36 14.07
CA ILE A 61 15.89 -1.77 13.12
C ILE A 61 17.26 -2.48 13.16
N HIS A 62 17.76 -2.76 14.36
CA HIS A 62 19.03 -3.47 14.56
C HIS A 62 19.00 -4.87 13.93
N ARG A 63 17.99 -5.67 14.26
CA ARG A 63 17.78 -7.03 13.74
C ARG A 63 17.63 -7.04 12.22
N GLN A 64 16.92 -6.07 11.64
CA GLN A 64 16.78 -5.93 10.19
C GLN A 64 18.12 -5.64 9.52
N LEU A 65 18.90 -4.70 10.06
CA LEU A 65 20.21 -4.36 9.51
C LEU A 65 21.20 -5.52 9.63
N ARG A 66 21.19 -6.23 10.76
CA ARG A 66 22.03 -7.41 11.01
C ARG A 66 21.61 -8.59 10.13
N ALA A 67 20.32 -8.80 9.89
CA ALA A 67 19.83 -9.79 8.94
C ALA A 67 20.34 -9.51 7.51
N LEU A 68 20.38 -8.24 7.09
CA LEU A 68 20.99 -7.86 5.81
C LEU A 68 22.50 -8.14 5.76
N THR A 69 23.23 -7.89 6.86
CA THR A 69 24.66 -8.26 6.97
C THR A 69 24.86 -9.76 6.80
N ILE A 70 24.11 -10.56 7.57
CA ILE A 70 24.21 -12.03 7.52
C ILE A 70 23.87 -12.55 6.13
N LEU A 71 22.83 -12.00 5.49
CA LEU A 71 22.45 -12.38 4.14
C LEU A 71 23.58 -12.09 3.14
N ASP A 72 24.20 -10.92 3.22
CA ASP A 72 25.32 -10.56 2.35
C ASP A 72 26.55 -11.48 2.56
N PHE A 73 26.87 -11.80 3.82
CA PHE A 73 27.93 -12.78 4.14
C PHE A 73 27.62 -14.17 3.59
N LEU A 74 26.37 -14.65 3.71
CA LEU A 74 25.97 -15.95 3.14
C LEU A 74 26.08 -15.94 1.62
N VAL A 75 25.62 -14.89 0.95
CA VAL A 75 25.75 -14.74 -0.51
C VAL A 75 27.21 -14.77 -0.96
N GLN A 76 28.14 -14.20 -0.18
CA GLN A 76 29.56 -14.18 -0.54
C GLN A 76 30.28 -15.51 -0.26
N ASN A 77 29.83 -16.32 0.72
CA ASN A 77 30.64 -17.42 1.26
C ASN A 77 29.97 -18.82 1.23
N ALA A 78 28.65 -18.92 1.04
CA ALA A 78 27.93 -20.21 1.11
C ALA A 78 27.98 -21.04 -0.19
N GLY A 79 28.58 -20.51 -1.27
CA GLY A 79 28.82 -21.21 -2.54
C GLY A 79 27.61 -21.27 -3.48
N GLU A 80 27.80 -21.85 -4.67
CA GLU A 80 26.84 -21.78 -5.79
C GLU A 80 25.47 -22.39 -5.49
N ARG A 81 25.41 -23.45 -4.68
CA ARG A 81 24.13 -24.06 -4.25
C ARG A 81 23.27 -23.03 -3.54
N PHE A 82 23.86 -22.28 -2.61
CA PHE A 82 23.15 -21.25 -1.89
C PHE A 82 22.61 -20.19 -2.87
N LEU A 83 23.43 -19.71 -3.81
CA LEU A 83 23.05 -18.67 -4.77
C LEU A 83 21.86 -19.06 -5.67
N ARG A 84 21.64 -20.35 -5.91
CA ARG A 84 20.50 -20.85 -6.70
C ARG A 84 19.22 -20.94 -5.90
N ASP A 85 19.30 -21.31 -4.62
CA ASP A 85 18.14 -21.79 -3.87
C ASP A 85 17.67 -20.81 -2.78
N PHE A 86 18.50 -19.85 -2.35
CA PHE A 86 18.15 -18.91 -1.27
C PHE A 86 17.12 -17.83 -1.69
N ALA A 87 17.08 -17.49 -2.98
CA ALA A 87 16.31 -16.36 -3.51
C ALA A 87 14.87 -16.76 -3.80
N ASP A 88 14.16 -17.20 -2.77
CA ASP A 88 12.73 -17.48 -2.85
C ASP A 88 11.91 -16.19 -3.13
N GLU A 89 10.74 -16.36 -3.73
CA GLU A 89 9.91 -15.23 -4.17
C GLU A 89 9.50 -14.32 -3.01
N ALA A 90 9.22 -14.92 -1.85
CA ALA A 90 8.81 -14.20 -0.67
C ALA A 90 9.94 -13.37 -0.01
N LEU A 91 11.18 -13.87 0.00
CA LEU A 91 12.35 -13.12 0.45
C LEU A 91 12.66 -11.98 -0.53
N LEU A 92 12.60 -12.24 -1.84
CA LEU A 92 12.79 -11.21 -2.86
C LEU A 92 11.79 -10.06 -2.72
N GLU A 93 10.51 -10.39 -2.51
CA GLU A 93 9.47 -9.40 -2.28
C GLU A 93 9.72 -8.64 -0.97
N ARG A 94 10.11 -9.34 0.11
CA ARG A 94 10.44 -8.68 1.37
C ARG A 94 11.62 -7.71 1.23
N LEU A 95 12.66 -8.10 0.50
CA LEU A 95 13.82 -7.28 0.18
C LEU A 95 13.43 -6.05 -0.67
N ARG A 96 12.50 -6.23 -1.62
CA ARG A 96 11.93 -5.13 -2.42
C ARG A 96 11.17 -4.14 -1.53
N ILE A 97 10.29 -4.63 -0.66
CA ILE A 97 9.52 -3.78 0.27
C ILE A 97 10.49 -3.02 1.18
N ALA A 98 11.46 -3.70 1.81
CA ALA A 98 12.45 -3.06 2.70
C ALA A 98 13.23 -1.92 2.03
N ALA A 99 13.46 -2.00 0.70
CA ALA A 99 14.17 -0.98 -0.05
C ALA A 99 13.28 0.15 -0.61
N THR A 100 11.97 -0.05 -0.73
CA THR A 100 11.07 0.85 -1.49
C THR A 100 9.92 1.44 -0.69
N ASP A 101 9.45 0.73 0.34
CA ASP A 101 8.27 1.07 1.12
C ASP A 101 8.44 2.36 1.93
N SER A 102 7.38 3.15 2.10
CA SER A 102 7.45 4.44 2.82
C SER A 102 7.71 4.23 4.31
N VAL A 103 7.11 3.19 4.90
CA VAL A 103 7.16 2.88 6.34
C VAL A 103 8.52 2.31 6.77
N SER A 104 9.26 1.70 5.85
CA SER A 104 10.58 1.12 6.13
C SER A 104 11.63 2.18 6.55
N ASP A 105 12.50 1.81 7.49
CA ASP A 105 13.48 2.74 8.09
C ASP A 105 14.53 3.24 7.07
N PRO A 106 14.95 4.52 7.11
CA PRO A 106 15.95 5.07 6.19
C PRO A 106 17.29 4.33 6.20
N LEU A 107 17.76 3.83 7.35
CA LEU A 107 19.02 3.10 7.46
C LEU A 107 18.93 1.75 6.75
N VAL A 108 17.81 1.06 6.91
CA VAL A 108 17.54 -0.23 6.25
C VAL A 108 17.49 -0.05 4.74
N LYS A 109 16.81 0.99 4.25
CA LYS A 109 16.78 1.36 2.82
C LYS A 109 18.17 1.63 2.27
N GLN A 110 18.99 2.38 3.01
CA GLN A 110 20.36 2.69 2.61
C GLN A 110 21.20 1.41 2.50
N LYS A 111 21.09 0.50 3.48
CA LYS A 111 21.80 -0.78 3.48
C LYS A 111 21.36 -1.69 2.35
N CYS A 112 20.05 -1.84 2.11
CA CYS A 112 19.53 -2.56 0.94
C CYS A 112 20.09 -2.01 -0.37
N LYS A 113 20.12 -0.68 -0.53
CA LYS A 113 20.63 -0.05 -1.75
C LYS A 113 22.13 -0.31 -1.97
N GLN A 114 22.92 -0.33 -0.91
CA GLN A 114 24.34 -0.67 -0.97
C GLN A 114 24.52 -2.13 -1.40
N ILE A 115 23.90 -3.07 -0.68
CA ILE A 115 24.02 -4.51 -0.92
C ILE A 115 23.50 -4.89 -2.32
N PHE A 116 22.35 -4.35 -2.74
CA PHE A 116 21.82 -4.65 -4.08
C PHE A 116 22.70 -4.08 -5.20
N GLY A 117 23.34 -2.92 -4.96
CA GLY A 117 24.31 -2.37 -5.90
C GLY A 117 25.54 -3.26 -6.05
N GLN A 118 26.05 -3.78 -4.93
CA GLN A 118 27.16 -4.73 -4.91
C GLN A 118 26.78 -6.04 -5.62
N TRP A 119 25.63 -6.63 -5.27
CA TRP A 119 25.18 -7.87 -5.91
C TRP A 119 24.95 -7.71 -7.42
N ALA A 120 24.36 -6.59 -7.85
CA ALA A 120 24.15 -6.30 -9.26
C ALA A 120 25.46 -6.14 -10.06
N ALA A 121 26.55 -5.68 -9.41
CA ALA A 121 27.86 -5.55 -10.05
C ALA A 121 28.60 -6.90 -10.10
N THR A 122 28.58 -7.65 -9.00
CA THR A 122 29.38 -8.89 -8.84
C THR A 122 28.74 -10.10 -9.50
N TYR A 123 27.41 -10.25 -9.42
CA TYR A 123 26.71 -11.50 -9.78
C TYR A 123 25.83 -11.39 -11.03
N LYS A 124 26.08 -10.40 -11.90
CA LYS A 124 25.27 -10.16 -13.11
C LYS A 124 25.20 -11.36 -14.07
N ASP A 125 26.26 -12.16 -14.11
CA ASP A 125 26.41 -13.32 -15.02
C ASP A 125 26.33 -14.65 -14.26
N THR A 126 25.97 -14.64 -12.98
CA THR A 126 25.91 -15.84 -12.13
C THR A 126 24.53 -16.50 -12.21
N PRO A 127 24.45 -17.82 -12.49
CA PRO A 127 23.17 -18.53 -12.52
C PRO A 127 22.50 -18.49 -11.13
N GLY A 128 21.19 -18.24 -11.10
CA GLY A 128 20.41 -18.08 -9.86
C GLY A 128 20.29 -16.64 -9.35
N MET A 129 21.21 -15.74 -9.71
CA MET A 129 21.24 -14.36 -9.20
C MET A 129 20.48 -13.32 -10.05
N ALA A 130 19.92 -13.72 -11.20
CA ALA A 130 19.24 -12.80 -12.11
C ALA A 130 18.07 -12.03 -11.44
N LYS A 131 17.27 -12.70 -10.59
CA LYS A 131 16.17 -12.06 -9.86
C LYS A 131 16.67 -11.07 -8.80
N VAL A 132 17.71 -11.46 -8.06
CA VAL A 132 18.33 -10.64 -7.02
C VAL A 132 18.95 -9.37 -7.60
N THR A 133 19.69 -9.50 -8.71
CA THR A 133 20.29 -8.34 -9.40
C THR A 133 19.26 -7.41 -10.04
N ALA A 134 18.08 -7.94 -10.42
CA ALA A 134 16.97 -7.13 -10.91
C ALA A 134 16.38 -6.19 -9.83
N LEU A 135 16.47 -6.54 -8.54
CA LEU A 135 15.99 -5.69 -7.44
C LEU A 135 16.66 -4.32 -7.45
N TYR A 136 17.95 -4.23 -7.80
CA TYR A 136 18.67 -2.96 -7.85
C TYR A 136 18.03 -1.94 -8.82
N LYS A 137 17.42 -2.41 -9.90
CA LYS A 137 16.74 -1.54 -10.87
C LYS A 137 15.45 -0.93 -10.31
N GLN A 138 14.84 -1.59 -9.32
CA GLN A 138 13.57 -1.20 -8.70
C GLN A 138 13.77 -0.23 -7.52
N VAL A 139 14.99 -0.13 -6.97
CA VAL A 139 15.30 0.80 -5.88
C VAL A 139 15.30 2.24 -6.40
N PRO A 140 14.66 3.19 -5.68
CA PRO A 140 14.71 4.60 -6.02
C PRO A 140 16.16 5.08 -6.23
N LYS A 141 16.47 5.41 -7.49
CA LYS A 141 17.71 6.09 -7.82
C LYS A 141 17.63 7.49 -7.22
N ARG A 142 18.71 7.91 -6.55
CA ARG A 142 18.79 9.23 -5.92
C ARG A 142 18.48 10.25 -7.02
N LYS A 143 17.39 11.02 -6.88
CA LYS A 143 17.17 12.19 -7.73
C LYS A 143 18.40 13.06 -7.51
N GLN A 144 19.24 13.21 -8.53
CA GLN A 144 20.37 14.14 -8.49
C GLN A 144 19.81 15.48 -7.98
N PRO A 145 20.36 16.04 -6.89
CA PRO A 145 19.80 17.27 -6.35
C PRO A 145 19.84 18.33 -7.45
N ALA A 146 18.72 19.04 -7.62
CA ALA A 146 18.56 20.16 -8.53
C ALA A 146 19.41 21.39 -8.12
N THR A 147 20.60 21.18 -7.56
CA THR A 147 21.60 22.22 -7.29
C THR A 147 22.19 22.76 -8.58
N GLN A 148 22.21 21.98 -9.68
CA GLN A 148 22.60 22.50 -11.00
C GLN A 148 21.53 23.41 -11.63
N ALA A 149 20.25 23.20 -11.33
CA ALA A 149 19.18 24.07 -11.82
C ALA A 149 19.12 25.40 -11.05
N LYS A 150 19.29 25.38 -9.71
CA LYS A 150 19.35 26.60 -8.89
C LYS A 150 20.63 27.42 -9.11
N ALA A 151 21.76 26.78 -9.39
CA ALA A 151 23.01 27.48 -9.70
C ALA A 151 22.98 28.21 -11.05
N LYS A 152 22.08 27.82 -11.97
CA LYS A 152 21.90 28.52 -13.25
C LYS A 152 21.07 29.81 -13.09
N VAL A 153 20.06 29.79 -12.22
CA VAL A 153 19.23 30.96 -11.93
C VAL A 153 20.00 32.04 -11.15
N LEU A 154 20.86 31.67 -10.20
CA LEU A 154 21.69 32.63 -9.46
C LEU A 154 22.86 33.22 -10.28
N ARG A 155 23.31 32.50 -11.31
CA ARG A 155 24.39 32.96 -12.21
C ARG A 155 23.88 33.90 -13.32
N GLU A 156 22.60 33.79 -13.68
CA GLU A 156 21.94 34.75 -14.59
C GLU A 156 21.72 36.11 -13.92
N GLU A 157 21.51 36.17 -12.60
CA GLU A 157 21.29 37.44 -11.88
C GLU A 157 22.58 38.26 -11.63
N SER A 158 23.75 37.63 -11.69
CA SER A 158 25.05 38.30 -11.42
C SER A 158 25.82 38.72 -12.68
N SER A 159 25.28 38.47 -13.87
CA SER A 159 25.97 38.72 -15.15
C SER A 159 25.40 39.87 -15.99
N SER A 160 24.41 40.61 -15.48
CA SER A 160 23.70 41.65 -16.26
C SER A 160 23.65 42.98 -15.51
N ASN A 161 24.82 43.56 -15.22
CA ASN A 161 24.94 44.96 -14.82
C ASN A 161 25.95 45.69 -15.71
N SER A 162 25.53 46.10 -16.91
CA SER A 162 25.99 47.31 -17.62
C SER A 162 25.24 47.54 -18.93
N ASN A 163 24.78 48.79 -19.10
CA ASN A 163 24.21 49.46 -20.29
C ASN A 163 22.69 49.34 -20.60
N GLU A 164 21.97 50.41 -20.22
CA GLU A 164 20.76 50.96 -20.86
C GLU A 164 21.08 51.60 -22.24
N PRO A 165 20.12 52.01 -23.13
CA PRO A 165 18.80 52.63 -22.83
C PRO A 165 17.65 52.20 -23.80
N PRO A 166 16.54 52.96 -24.04
CA PRO A 166 15.21 52.66 -23.50
C PRO A 166 14.15 52.37 -24.59
N MET A 167 13.27 51.40 -24.40
CA MET A 167 12.03 51.24 -25.18
C MET A 167 11.16 50.20 -24.44
N GLY A 168 10.14 50.60 -23.69
CA GLY A 168 8.84 50.93 -24.26
C GLY A 168 8.01 49.65 -24.46
N HIS A 169 7.30 49.21 -23.42
CA HIS A 169 6.00 48.53 -23.52
C HIS A 169 5.35 48.49 -22.13
N ALA A 170 4.60 49.54 -21.82
CA ALA A 170 3.59 49.50 -20.78
C ALA A 170 2.50 48.52 -21.22
N VAL A 171 2.23 47.49 -20.42
CA VAL A 171 1.00 46.71 -20.54
C VAL A 171 -0.14 47.57 -20.01
N SER A 172 -0.85 48.19 -20.94
CA SER A 172 -2.10 48.90 -20.69
C SER A 172 -3.15 47.92 -20.15
N VAL A 173 -3.67 48.25 -18.97
CA VAL A 173 -5.00 47.85 -18.51
C VAL A 173 -6.04 48.38 -19.49
N SER A 174 -6.55 47.50 -20.37
CA SER A 174 -7.75 47.80 -21.14
C SER A 174 -8.97 47.73 -20.22
N GLY A 175 -9.36 48.90 -19.72
CA GLY A 175 -10.71 49.16 -19.22
C GLY A 175 -11.72 48.93 -20.35
N GLY A 176 -12.47 47.85 -20.25
CA GLY A 176 -13.66 47.60 -21.07
C GLY A 176 -14.85 48.35 -20.48
N SER A 177 -15.15 49.51 -21.05
CA SER A 177 -16.42 50.21 -20.88
C SER A 177 -17.56 49.40 -21.51
N GLY A 178 -18.39 48.78 -20.68
CA GLY A 178 -19.73 48.31 -21.04
C GLY A 178 -20.78 49.27 -20.42
N PRO A 179 -21.83 49.66 -21.14
CA PRO A 179 -22.65 50.80 -20.76
C PRO A 179 -23.60 50.48 -19.60
N SER A 180 -23.83 51.50 -18.78
CA SER A 180 -24.88 51.56 -17.78
C SER A 180 -26.26 51.58 -18.44
N THR A 181 -27.15 50.70 -18.02
CA THR A 181 -28.60 50.88 -18.20
C THR A 181 -29.28 50.77 -16.83
N LEU A 182 -29.38 51.91 -16.15
CA LEU A 182 -30.51 52.17 -15.26
C LEU A 182 -31.71 52.49 -16.15
N LEU A 183 -32.90 51.99 -15.79
CA LEU A 183 -34.21 52.67 -15.93
C LEU A 183 -35.35 51.73 -15.46
N THR A 184 -35.87 52.05 -14.27
CA THR A 184 -37.28 52.25 -13.92
C THR A 184 -38.37 51.15 -14.11
N SER A 185 -39.05 50.88 -12.99
CA SER A 185 -40.51 50.73 -12.78
C SER A 185 -41.36 49.69 -13.52
N SER A 186 -41.95 48.77 -12.75
CA SER A 186 -43.42 48.51 -12.59
C SER A 186 -43.60 47.42 -11.51
N LYS A 187 -44.03 47.71 -10.28
CA LYS A 187 -45.42 47.85 -9.75
C LYS A 187 -46.38 46.73 -10.19
N GLU A 188 -46.66 45.78 -9.28
CA GLU A 188 -47.98 45.19 -8.91
C GLU A 188 -47.78 44.30 -7.65
N LYS A 189 -48.22 44.71 -6.45
CA LYS A 189 -49.51 44.45 -5.75
C LYS A 189 -49.87 42.97 -5.45
N SER A 190 -49.79 42.69 -4.14
CA SER A 190 -50.74 41.93 -3.29
C SER A 190 -50.89 40.41 -3.46
N LYS A 191 -50.65 39.65 -2.38
CA LYS A 191 -51.71 39.17 -1.48
C LYS A 191 -51.15 38.44 -0.26
N SER A 192 -51.69 38.84 0.89
CA SER A 192 -51.61 38.19 2.20
C SER A 192 -52.14 36.76 2.20
N ARG A 193 -51.45 35.83 2.86
CA ARG A 193 -52.08 34.71 3.58
C ARG A 193 -51.25 34.34 4.82
N LYS A 194 -51.89 34.49 5.98
CA LYS A 194 -51.51 33.94 7.29
C LYS A 194 -51.62 32.41 7.27
N VAL A 195 -51.09 31.82 8.36
CA VAL A 195 -51.29 30.45 8.87
C VAL A 195 -50.21 29.48 8.33
N LYS A 196 -49.40 28.76 9.10
CA LYS A 196 -49.56 28.15 10.43
C LYS A 196 -48.18 28.00 11.10
N LYS A 197 -48.20 28.06 12.43
CA LYS A 197 -47.10 27.82 13.36
C LYS A 197 -46.83 26.32 13.44
N ASP A 198 -45.73 25.85 12.86
CA ASP A 198 -45.15 24.55 13.19
C ASP A 198 -43.82 24.76 13.93
N LYS A 199 -43.83 24.37 15.21
CA LYS A 199 -42.62 24.24 16.03
C LYS A 199 -41.79 23.08 15.46
N LYS A 200 -40.96 23.35 14.46
CA LYS A 200 -39.85 22.47 14.12
C LYS A 200 -38.70 22.84 15.05
N LEU A 201 -38.38 21.95 15.99
CA LEU A 201 -37.14 21.96 16.75
C LEU A 201 -36.00 21.90 15.74
N SER A 202 -35.51 23.08 15.33
CA SER A 202 -34.27 23.18 14.59
C SER A 202 -33.17 22.74 15.56
N ILE A 203 -32.72 21.50 15.42
CA ILE A 203 -31.37 21.12 15.82
C ILE A 203 -30.46 22.14 15.14
N SER A 204 -29.98 23.07 15.95
CA SER A 204 -29.03 24.09 15.56
C SER A 204 -27.77 23.36 15.17
N ARG A 205 -27.65 22.98 13.88
CA ARG A 205 -26.33 22.82 13.27
C ARG A 205 -25.70 24.18 13.42
N LYS A 206 -24.78 24.31 14.39
CA LYS A 206 -23.95 25.51 14.57
C LYS A 206 -23.51 25.90 13.16
N ARG A 207 -23.93 27.10 12.72
CA ARG A 207 -23.52 27.59 11.42
C ARG A 207 -22.00 27.73 11.49
N PHE A 208 -21.33 26.97 10.65
CA PHE A 208 -19.89 27.06 10.44
C PHE A 208 -19.56 28.51 10.10
N ASP A 209 -18.83 29.16 11.00
CA ASP A 209 -18.45 30.58 10.87
C ASP A 209 -16.95 30.63 10.69
N LEU A 210 -16.52 30.80 9.43
CA LEU A 210 -15.15 30.63 8.99
C LEU A 210 -14.17 31.54 9.78
N GLU A 211 -14.60 32.73 10.17
CA GLU A 211 -13.76 33.66 10.94
C GLU A 211 -13.59 33.24 12.40
N LYS A 212 -14.60 32.60 13.01
CA LYS A 212 -14.52 32.09 14.39
C LYS A 212 -13.80 30.76 14.48
N GLU A 213 -13.88 29.93 13.45
CA GLU A 213 -13.27 28.61 13.41
C GLU A 213 -11.82 28.65 12.88
N ARG A 214 -11.36 29.77 12.32
CA ARG A 214 -9.96 29.98 11.89
C ARG A 214 -8.91 29.55 12.95
N PRO A 215 -8.98 29.97 14.22
CA PRO A 215 -8.01 29.52 15.24
C PRO A 215 -8.12 28.00 15.51
N GLU A 216 -9.33 27.44 15.48
CA GLU A 216 -9.52 25.99 15.67
C GLU A 216 -8.97 25.18 14.49
N ILE A 217 -9.09 25.68 13.25
CA ILE A 217 -8.50 25.06 12.05
C ILE A 217 -6.98 25.02 12.16
N LEU A 218 -6.36 26.14 12.54
CA LEU A 218 -4.91 26.22 12.74
C LEU A 218 -4.44 25.29 13.87
N GLN A 219 -5.19 25.22 14.98
CA GLN A 219 -4.89 24.31 16.07
C GLN A 219 -5.03 22.85 15.64
N ALA A 220 -6.09 22.49 14.90
CA ALA A 220 -6.30 21.15 14.39
C ALA A 220 -5.21 20.74 13.41
N LEU A 221 -4.74 21.65 12.56
CA LEU A 221 -3.64 21.41 11.63
C LEU A 221 -2.34 21.09 12.39
N ALA A 222 -1.98 21.93 13.36
CA ALA A 222 -0.80 21.71 14.19
C ALA A 222 -0.89 20.40 15.00
N ALA A 223 -2.06 20.13 15.61
CA ALA A 223 -2.30 18.91 16.36
C ALA A 223 -2.21 17.66 15.48
N SER A 224 -2.69 17.72 14.23
CA SER A 224 -2.66 16.61 13.27
C SER A 224 -1.23 16.19 12.93
N SER A 225 -0.35 17.14 12.59
CA SER A 225 1.05 16.83 12.26
C SER A 225 1.85 16.34 13.48
N VAL A 226 1.55 16.83 14.68
CA VAL A 226 2.16 16.32 15.92
C VAL A 226 1.68 14.91 16.22
N ALA A 227 0.37 14.65 16.10
CA ALA A 227 -0.21 13.35 16.37
C ALA A 227 0.27 12.27 15.38
N SER A 228 0.31 12.58 14.07
CA SER A 228 0.82 11.66 13.05
C SER A 228 2.28 11.27 13.31
N THR A 229 3.13 12.26 13.62
CA THR A 229 4.54 12.05 13.97
C THR A 229 4.69 11.21 15.24
N ASN A 230 3.88 11.50 16.27
CA ASN A 230 3.89 10.75 17.51
C ASN A 230 3.48 9.29 17.28
N LEU A 231 2.43 9.03 16.51
CA LEU A 231 2.02 7.67 16.18
C LEU A 231 3.15 6.92 15.46
N LEU A 232 3.72 7.51 14.40
CA LEU A 232 4.83 6.90 13.66
C LEU A 232 6.06 6.61 14.53
N ASN A 233 6.35 7.47 15.51
CA ASN A 233 7.46 7.24 16.43
C ASN A 233 7.15 6.11 17.43
N ALA A 234 5.92 6.03 17.95
CA ALA A 234 5.51 4.93 18.83
C ALA A 234 5.59 3.59 18.08
N LEU A 235 5.11 3.55 16.83
CA LEU A 235 5.18 2.38 15.96
C LEU A 235 6.61 1.86 15.73
N LYS A 236 7.63 2.73 15.75
CA LYS A 236 9.04 2.34 15.60
C LYS A 236 9.62 1.70 16.87
N LEU A 237 9.08 2.01 18.04
CA LEU A 237 9.59 1.53 19.32
C LEU A 237 9.02 0.16 19.70
N VAL A 238 7.86 -0.22 19.13
CA VAL A 238 7.24 -1.52 19.40
C VAL A 238 8.11 -2.65 18.86
N ASN A 239 8.45 -3.60 19.73
CA ASN A 239 9.08 -4.84 19.32
C ASN A 239 8.04 -5.81 18.73
N ARG A 240 7.94 -5.81 17.41
CA ARG A 240 6.97 -6.59 16.64
C ARG A 240 7.23 -8.10 16.64
N GLU A 241 8.34 -8.58 17.22
CA GLU A 241 8.58 -10.01 17.41
C GLU A 241 7.91 -10.57 18.67
N THR A 242 7.61 -9.72 19.66
CA THR A 242 7.11 -10.14 20.97
C THR A 242 5.67 -9.73 21.24
N HIS A 243 5.26 -8.55 20.76
CA HIS A 243 3.95 -7.98 21.02
C HIS A 243 3.33 -7.40 19.75
N ARG A 244 2.00 -7.47 19.64
CA ARG A 244 1.28 -6.78 18.58
C ARG A 244 1.25 -5.28 18.86
N VAL A 245 1.18 -4.48 17.79
CA VAL A 245 1.11 -3.02 17.92
C VAL A 245 -0.16 -2.59 18.67
N SER A 246 -1.28 -3.28 18.43
CA SER A 246 -2.56 -3.03 19.12
C SER A 246 -2.54 -3.37 20.61
N GLU A 247 -1.61 -4.21 21.08
CA GLU A 247 -1.50 -4.57 22.50
C GLU A 247 -0.84 -3.46 23.33
N ASP A 248 -0.06 -2.59 22.69
CA ASP A 248 0.53 -1.43 23.35
C ASP A 248 -0.53 -0.34 23.56
N ALA A 249 -0.79 -0.04 24.83
CA ALA A 249 -1.75 0.99 25.23
C ALA A 249 -1.38 2.37 24.68
N GLU A 250 -0.09 2.68 24.55
CA GLU A 250 0.36 3.97 24.02
C GLU A 250 0.11 4.07 22.51
N CYS A 251 0.39 3.01 21.75
CA CYS A 251 0.12 2.96 20.32
C CYS A 251 -1.37 3.06 20.03
N SER A 252 -2.21 2.32 20.76
CA SER A 252 -3.67 2.37 20.61
C SER A 252 -4.24 3.76 20.94
N HIS A 253 -3.79 4.40 22.02
CA HIS A 253 -4.22 5.77 22.36
C HIS A 253 -3.83 6.79 21.27
N ARG A 254 -2.60 6.70 20.74
CA ARG A 254 -2.13 7.58 19.65
C ARG A 254 -2.91 7.32 18.35
N PHE A 255 -3.29 6.07 18.08
CA PHE A 255 -4.13 5.69 16.94
C PHE A 255 -5.53 6.30 17.02
N ASP A 256 -6.20 6.19 18.16
CA ASP A 256 -7.52 6.79 18.38
C ASP A 256 -7.46 8.33 18.26
N THR A 257 -6.43 8.96 18.83
CA THR A 257 -6.19 10.39 18.69
C THR A 257 -6.07 10.81 17.21
N CYS A 258 -5.36 10.02 16.40
CA CYS A 258 -5.22 10.29 14.96
C CYS A 258 -6.56 10.13 14.21
N LYS A 259 -7.42 9.18 14.61
CA LYS A 259 -8.77 9.02 14.02
C LYS A 259 -9.66 10.23 14.32
N ASP A 260 -9.67 10.70 15.56
CA ASP A 260 -10.48 11.85 15.97
C ASP A 260 -10.05 13.14 15.26
N LEU A 261 -8.73 13.35 15.13
CA LEU A 261 -8.18 14.46 14.36
C LEU A 261 -8.53 14.33 12.88
N ARG A 262 -8.48 13.13 12.29
CA ARG A 262 -8.86 12.89 10.89
C ARG A 262 -10.33 13.23 10.64
N HIS A 263 -11.23 12.84 11.54
CA HIS A 263 -12.65 13.22 11.44
C HIS A 263 -12.83 14.75 11.48
N THR A 264 -12.10 15.43 12.36
CA THR A 264 -12.12 16.88 12.48
C THR A 264 -11.60 17.57 11.22
N ILE A 265 -10.49 17.09 10.65
CA ILE A 265 -9.91 17.60 9.40
C ILE A 265 -10.85 17.38 8.22
N LEU A 266 -11.45 16.19 8.08
CA LEU A 266 -12.43 15.89 7.02
C LEU A 266 -13.66 16.80 7.11
N ARG A 267 -14.13 17.09 8.33
CA ARG A 267 -15.21 18.05 8.56
C ARG A 267 -14.81 19.42 8.01
N TYR A 268 -13.61 19.91 8.32
CA TYR A 268 -13.14 21.20 7.82
C TYR A 268 -12.97 21.24 6.30
N ILE A 269 -12.45 20.18 5.67
CA ILE A 269 -12.33 20.10 4.21
C ILE A 269 -13.70 20.24 3.52
N GLN A 270 -14.78 19.71 4.12
CA GLN A 270 -16.12 19.80 3.54
C GLN A 270 -16.75 21.20 3.64
N TYR A 271 -16.36 22.03 4.61
CA TYR A 271 -16.98 23.34 4.85
C TYR A 271 -16.11 24.53 4.40
N ILE A 272 -14.84 24.32 4.13
CA ILE A 272 -13.90 25.39 3.76
C ILE A 272 -13.86 25.58 2.25
N GLU A 273 -14.36 26.73 1.80
CA GLU A 273 -14.30 27.18 0.40
C GLU A 273 -13.08 28.09 0.13
N THR A 274 -12.27 28.40 1.15
CA THR A 274 -11.11 29.30 1.02
C THR A 274 -9.83 28.53 0.70
N GLU A 275 -9.10 28.99 -0.32
CA GLU A 275 -7.84 28.37 -0.78
C GLU A 275 -6.71 28.42 0.26
N GLU A 276 -6.76 29.35 1.23
CA GLU A 276 -5.71 29.57 2.24
C GLU A 276 -5.45 28.33 3.10
N PHE A 277 -6.50 27.62 3.53
CA PHE A 277 -6.39 26.46 4.43
C PHE A 277 -6.57 25.12 3.73
N LEU A 278 -7.17 25.12 2.54
CA LEU A 278 -7.51 23.89 1.81
C LEU A 278 -6.27 23.02 1.56
N GLY A 279 -5.17 23.62 1.10
CA GLY A 279 -3.92 22.90 0.86
C GLY A 279 -3.32 22.28 2.14
N GLY A 280 -3.32 23.04 3.25
CA GLY A 280 -2.82 22.55 4.54
C GLY A 280 -3.67 21.41 5.10
N LEU A 281 -5.00 21.52 5.01
CA LEU A 281 -5.93 20.50 5.49
C LEU A 281 -5.84 19.20 4.71
N ILE A 282 -5.69 19.27 3.39
CA ILE A 282 -5.46 18.08 2.56
C ILE A 282 -4.14 17.41 2.96
N HIS A 283 -3.06 18.18 3.12
CA HIS A 283 -1.77 17.63 3.53
C HIS A 283 -1.84 16.96 4.91
N ALA A 284 -2.47 17.60 5.90
CA ALA A 284 -2.66 16.99 7.21
C ALA A 284 -3.54 15.72 7.17
N ASN A 285 -4.51 15.66 6.26
CA ASN A 285 -5.28 14.43 6.04
C ASN A 285 -4.39 13.31 5.49
N GLU A 286 -3.55 13.60 4.49
CA GLU A 286 -2.60 12.64 3.93
C GLU A 286 -1.65 12.12 5.02
N GLU A 287 -1.08 13.00 5.86
CA GLU A 287 -0.19 12.61 6.96
C GLU A 287 -0.89 11.70 7.99
N LEU A 288 -2.12 12.03 8.37
CA LEU A 288 -2.91 11.21 9.31
C LEU A 288 -3.26 9.85 8.69
N VAL A 289 -3.66 9.83 7.42
CA VAL A 289 -3.97 8.59 6.70
C VAL A 289 -2.73 7.70 6.58
N ASP A 290 -1.57 8.26 6.24
CA ASP A 290 -0.30 7.54 6.19
C ASP A 290 0.08 6.92 7.54
N ALA A 291 -0.09 7.68 8.63
CA ALA A 291 0.19 7.18 9.98
C ALA A 291 -0.79 6.06 10.43
N LEU A 292 -2.08 6.20 10.11
CA LEU A 292 -3.09 5.18 10.42
C LEU A 292 -2.86 3.89 9.60
N MET A 293 -2.54 4.02 8.30
CA MET A 293 -2.19 2.87 7.46
C MET A 293 -0.93 2.17 7.98
N ALA A 294 0.08 2.93 8.43
CA ALA A 294 1.29 2.35 9.02
C ALA A 294 0.97 1.51 10.27
N PHE A 295 0.03 1.95 11.11
CA PHE A 295 -0.43 1.17 12.27
C PHE A 295 -1.06 -0.15 11.83
N GLU A 296 -2.00 -0.13 10.88
CA GLU A 296 -2.69 -1.34 10.40
C GLU A 296 -1.71 -2.35 9.75
N VAL A 297 -0.75 -1.85 8.97
CA VAL A 297 0.27 -2.69 8.33
C VAL A 297 1.18 -3.36 9.37
N LEU A 298 1.55 -2.63 10.42
CA LEU A 298 2.47 -3.14 11.45
C LEU A 298 1.78 -4.02 12.49
N ASP A 299 0.46 -3.93 12.66
CA ASP A 299 -0.32 -4.73 13.61
C ASP A 299 -0.61 -6.18 13.15
N LYS A 300 -0.36 -6.49 11.87
CA LYS A 300 -0.41 -7.86 11.35
C LYS A 300 0.54 -8.77 12.15
N SER A 301 0.02 -9.84 12.75
CA SER A 301 0.81 -10.70 13.63
C SER A 301 1.81 -11.59 12.86
N VAL A 302 2.80 -12.11 13.60
CA VAL A 302 3.84 -13.01 13.10
C VAL A 302 3.29 -14.37 12.66
N ASP A 303 2.24 -14.85 13.33
CA ASP A 303 1.76 -16.24 13.19
C ASP A 303 0.80 -16.43 12.00
N TYR A 304 0.10 -15.39 11.56
CA TYR A 304 -0.82 -15.46 10.41
C TYR A 304 -0.12 -15.33 9.05
N ASP A 305 1.10 -14.81 9.04
CA ASP A 305 1.86 -14.50 7.82
C ASP A 305 2.88 -15.60 7.44
N SER A 306 3.01 -16.64 8.27
CA SER A 306 4.00 -17.68 8.03
C SER A 306 3.67 -18.53 6.80
N ASP A 307 2.38 -18.70 6.47
CA ASP A 307 1.91 -19.72 5.50
C ASP A 307 0.80 -19.26 4.54
N SER A 308 0.40 -17.98 4.52
CA SER A 308 -0.62 -17.48 3.59
C SER A 308 0.01 -16.77 2.39
N GLU A 309 0.10 -17.50 1.28
CA GLU A 309 0.50 -17.02 -0.05
C GLU A 309 -0.48 -15.96 -0.62
N ASP A 310 -1.53 -15.62 0.14
CA ASP A 310 -2.69 -14.83 -0.27
C ASP A 310 -2.42 -13.31 -0.27
N ASP A 311 -1.44 -12.81 0.51
CA ASP A 311 -1.03 -11.40 0.47
C ASP A 311 -0.17 -11.07 -0.79
N ILE A 312 0.26 -12.09 -1.57
CA ILE A 312 1.10 -11.94 -2.78
C ILE A 312 0.26 -11.51 -4.01
N LEU A 313 -1.03 -11.87 -4.06
CA LEU A 313 -1.93 -11.54 -5.17
C LEU A 313 -2.52 -10.13 -5.08
N GLU A 314 -2.36 -9.44 -3.95
CA GLU A 314 -2.81 -8.07 -3.78
C GLU A 314 -1.66 -7.07 -3.92
N GLY A 315 -1.14 -6.95 -5.14
CA GLY A 315 -0.35 -5.78 -5.60
C GLY A 315 -1.13 -4.45 -5.58
N ASN A 316 -2.16 -4.35 -4.72
CA ASN A 316 -3.23 -3.38 -4.74
C ASN A 316 -3.40 -2.67 -3.38
N TRP A 317 -2.35 -2.62 -2.55
CA TRP A 317 -2.36 -1.92 -1.25
C TRP A 317 -2.84 -0.46 -1.34
N LYS A 318 -2.70 0.20 -2.51
CA LYS A 318 -3.25 1.54 -2.76
C LYS A 318 -4.73 1.57 -3.12
N GLN A 319 -5.33 0.47 -3.55
CA GLN A 319 -6.67 0.44 -4.15
C GLN A 319 -7.67 -0.41 -3.37
N ARG A 320 -7.25 -1.14 -2.32
CA ARG A 320 -8.16 -1.86 -1.41
C ARG A 320 -8.87 -1.00 -0.35
N HIS A 321 -8.40 0.22 -0.06
CA HIS A 321 -9.00 1.10 0.98
C HIS A 321 -9.91 2.22 0.44
N GLY A 322 -10.21 2.22 -0.86
CA GLY A 322 -11.35 2.95 -1.37
C GLY A 322 -12.64 2.18 -1.04
N LEU A 323 -13.24 2.47 0.13
CA LEU A 323 -14.53 1.96 0.63
C LEU A 323 -14.49 0.56 1.28
N GLY A 324 -14.74 0.48 2.60
CA GLY A 324 -15.11 -0.81 3.20
C GLY A 324 -14.94 -1.01 4.71
N LEU A 325 -14.42 -0.06 5.49
CA LEU A 325 -14.44 -0.23 6.95
C LEU A 325 -15.79 0.20 7.49
N GLN A 326 -16.57 -0.81 7.87
CA GLN A 326 -17.85 -0.81 8.57
C GLN A 326 -18.10 0.45 9.43
N ASP A 327 -18.64 1.48 8.81
CA ASP A 327 -19.08 2.71 9.45
C ASP A 327 -20.54 2.54 9.89
N SER A 328 -20.76 1.62 10.84
CA SER A 328 -22.09 1.31 11.37
C SER A 328 -22.75 2.50 12.08
N ASP A 329 -22.00 3.59 12.33
CA ASP A 329 -22.45 4.73 13.12
C ASP A 329 -22.83 5.97 12.28
N MET A 330 -22.54 5.97 10.96
CA MET A 330 -22.79 7.15 10.10
C MET A 330 -24.08 7.12 9.26
N ASN A 331 -24.82 6.01 9.23
CA ASN A 331 -25.98 5.88 8.33
C ASN A 331 -27.33 6.32 8.93
N ASP A 332 -27.43 6.54 10.24
CA ASP A 332 -28.75 6.79 10.88
C ASP A 332 -29.27 8.23 10.70
N GLY A 333 -28.44 9.12 10.14
CA GLY A 333 -28.77 10.54 9.90
C GLY A 333 -29.24 10.88 8.48
N LEU A 334 -29.22 9.94 7.53
CA LEU A 334 -29.41 10.21 6.09
C LEU A 334 -30.50 9.36 5.41
N ALA A 335 -31.34 8.67 6.19
CA ALA A 335 -32.40 7.78 5.69
C ALA A 335 -33.65 8.51 5.14
N GLY A 336 -33.53 9.74 4.61
CA GLY A 336 -34.68 10.58 4.29
C GLY A 336 -34.64 11.36 2.96
N LEU A 337 -33.61 11.21 2.13
CA LEU A 337 -33.50 11.94 0.87
C LEU A 337 -33.56 11.00 -0.34
N ASN A 338 -34.78 10.55 -0.66
CA ASN A 338 -35.08 9.86 -1.91
C ASN A 338 -35.13 10.89 -3.05
N ILE A 339 -34.01 11.07 -3.77
CA ILE A 339 -33.98 11.87 -5.00
C ILE A 339 -34.06 10.93 -6.20
N ASN A 340 -35.28 10.80 -6.73
CA ASN A 340 -35.58 10.03 -7.93
C ASN A 340 -34.92 10.73 -9.13
N THR A 341 -33.81 10.19 -9.64
CA THR A 341 -33.21 10.61 -10.91
C THR A 341 -33.43 9.52 -11.95
N HIS A 342 -34.40 9.74 -12.85
CA HIS A 342 -34.61 8.88 -14.01
C HIS A 342 -33.41 9.01 -14.97
N LYS A 343 -32.81 7.88 -15.33
CA LYS A 343 -31.73 7.80 -16.34
C LYS A 343 -32.27 8.11 -17.75
N PRO A 344 -31.58 8.92 -18.58
CA PRO A 344 -31.95 9.09 -19.99
C PRO A 344 -31.52 7.87 -20.83
N PRO A 345 -32.19 7.60 -21.97
CA PRO A 345 -31.96 6.41 -22.79
C PRO A 345 -30.67 6.53 -23.63
N ARG A 346 -29.95 5.42 -23.81
CA ARG A 346 -28.77 5.32 -24.68
C ARG A 346 -29.18 5.23 -26.16
N PRO A 347 -28.44 5.83 -27.11
CA PRO A 347 -28.72 5.70 -28.54
C PRO A 347 -28.26 4.35 -29.12
N ASN A 348 -28.99 3.89 -30.15
CA ASN A 348 -28.87 2.60 -30.82
C ASN A 348 -27.58 2.44 -31.64
N ARG A 349 -27.01 1.22 -31.62
CA ARG A 349 -25.94 0.77 -32.53
C ARG A 349 -26.59 0.00 -33.70
N PRO A 350 -26.17 0.20 -34.97
CA PRO A 350 -26.73 -0.56 -36.09
C PRO A 350 -26.05 -1.94 -36.25
N ASP A 351 -26.89 -2.93 -36.55
CA ASP A 351 -26.57 -4.34 -36.83
C ASP A 351 -26.32 -4.62 -38.33
N SER A 352 -25.49 -5.65 -38.56
CA SER A 352 -25.45 -6.60 -39.70
C SER A 352 -24.99 -6.08 -41.09
N PHE A 353 -24.16 -6.78 -41.88
CA PHE A 353 -24.20 -8.18 -42.36
C PHE A 353 -22.81 -8.63 -42.91
N PRO A 354 -22.61 -9.86 -43.46
CA PRO A 354 -22.88 -11.19 -42.90
C PRO A 354 -21.67 -12.18 -43.02
N LEU A 355 -21.89 -13.35 -42.42
CA LEU A 355 -21.08 -14.58 -42.37
C LEU A 355 -20.60 -15.16 -43.72
N GLY A 356 -19.44 -15.82 -43.64
CA GLY A 356 -19.02 -16.96 -44.49
C GLY A 356 -18.15 -17.92 -43.68
N SER A 357 -18.52 -19.20 -43.67
CA SER A 357 -18.00 -20.31 -42.84
C SER A 357 -16.93 -21.14 -43.59
N SER A 358 -15.86 -21.58 -42.91
CA SER A 358 -15.40 -23.00 -42.98
C SER A 358 -14.34 -23.39 -41.93
N SER A 359 -14.67 -24.42 -41.14
CA SER A 359 -13.89 -25.61 -40.71
C SER A 359 -12.49 -25.51 -40.06
N GLN A 360 -12.47 -25.93 -38.77
CA GLN A 360 -11.66 -26.98 -38.11
C GLN A 360 -10.12 -26.98 -38.17
N HIS A 361 -9.49 -26.76 -37.00
CA HIS A 361 -8.38 -27.62 -36.55
C HIS A 361 -8.30 -27.70 -35.02
N SER A 362 -8.21 -28.93 -34.54
CA SER A 362 -8.18 -29.41 -33.15
C SER A 362 -6.87 -29.09 -32.44
N ARG A 363 -6.94 -28.70 -31.16
CA ARG A 363 -5.80 -28.69 -30.23
C ARG A 363 -5.74 -30.01 -29.47
N GLN A 364 -4.59 -30.67 -29.57
CA GLN A 364 -4.21 -31.83 -28.77
C GLN A 364 -3.93 -31.41 -27.33
N ILE A 365 -4.49 -32.16 -26.38
CA ILE A 365 -4.14 -32.16 -24.96
C ILE A 365 -3.15 -33.31 -24.78
N PHE A 366 -1.94 -32.99 -24.30
CA PHE A 366 -0.91 -33.96 -23.97
C PHE A 366 -1.16 -34.44 -22.54
N ASP A 367 -1.38 -35.75 -22.42
CA ASP A 367 -1.45 -36.52 -21.20
C ASP A 367 -0.03 -36.68 -20.64
N SER A 368 0.16 -36.41 -19.35
CA SER A 368 1.41 -36.73 -18.65
C SER A 368 1.03 -37.33 -17.31
N GLU A 369 1.00 -38.66 -17.30
CA GLU A 369 0.98 -39.49 -16.12
C GLU A 369 2.14 -39.10 -15.19
N SER A 370 1.80 -38.79 -13.95
CA SER A 370 2.72 -38.88 -12.83
C SER A 370 1.96 -39.60 -11.72
N GLU A 371 2.15 -40.92 -11.69
CA GLU A 371 1.72 -41.82 -10.63
C GLU A 371 2.34 -41.36 -9.30
N SER A 372 1.50 -40.93 -8.37
CA SER A 372 1.82 -40.93 -6.95
C SER A 372 1.15 -42.16 -6.35
N GLU A 373 1.95 -43.18 -6.03
CA GLU A 373 1.57 -44.32 -5.22
C GLU A 373 1.22 -43.82 -3.81
N GLU A 374 -0.02 -43.39 -3.61
CA GLU A 374 -0.63 -43.28 -2.28
C GLU A 374 -1.38 -44.59 -2.03
N GLU A 375 -1.06 -45.25 -0.92
CA GLU A 375 -1.72 -46.48 -0.46
C GLU A 375 -3.22 -46.23 -0.33
N ASP A 376 -3.95 -46.70 -1.35
CA ASP A 376 -5.39 -46.51 -1.51
C ASP A 376 -6.11 -47.35 -0.44
N ASP A 377 -6.48 -46.70 0.67
CA ASP A 377 -7.11 -47.28 1.86
C ASP A 377 -8.35 -48.11 1.45
N GLU A 378 -8.27 -49.46 1.55
CA GLU A 378 -9.24 -50.39 0.96
C GLU A 378 -10.68 -50.25 1.49
N ASP A 379 -10.85 -49.58 2.63
CA ASP A 379 -12.13 -49.33 3.29
C ASP A 379 -12.72 -47.92 3.01
N ASN A 380 -12.18 -47.14 2.06
CA ASN A 380 -12.75 -45.83 1.70
C ASN A 380 -14.00 -45.98 0.79
N PRO A 381 -15.23 -45.74 1.29
CA PRO A 381 -16.44 -45.90 0.49
C PRO A 381 -16.61 -44.82 -0.61
N PHE A 382 -15.75 -43.79 -0.61
CA PHE A 382 -15.74 -42.69 -1.58
C PHE A 382 -14.48 -42.69 -2.46
N GLY A 383 -13.65 -43.73 -2.42
CA GLY A 383 -12.48 -43.85 -3.27
C GLY A 383 -12.82 -43.98 -4.75
N ASP A 384 -11.91 -43.53 -5.62
CA ASP A 384 -12.10 -43.47 -7.07
C ASP A 384 -12.29 -44.86 -7.71
N ARG A 385 -11.99 -45.94 -6.98
CA ARG A 385 -12.33 -47.33 -7.35
C ARG A 385 -13.84 -47.56 -7.53
N ASN A 386 -14.68 -46.76 -6.87
CA ASN A 386 -16.14 -46.83 -6.98
C ASN A 386 -16.73 -45.79 -7.95
N ALA A 387 -15.90 -45.02 -8.68
CA ALA A 387 -16.37 -44.02 -9.61
C ALA A 387 -17.03 -44.66 -10.85
N ILE A 388 -18.35 -44.52 -10.96
CA ILE A 388 -19.11 -44.97 -12.13
C ILE A 388 -18.83 -44.00 -13.29
N LYS A 389 -18.23 -44.51 -14.38
CA LYS A 389 -17.96 -43.72 -15.59
C LYS A 389 -19.26 -43.16 -16.18
N THR A 390 -19.38 -41.84 -16.22
CA THR A 390 -20.49 -41.17 -16.90
C THR A 390 -20.31 -41.30 -18.43
N PRO A 391 -21.37 -41.60 -19.19
CA PRO A 391 -21.28 -41.68 -20.64
C PRO A 391 -21.02 -40.29 -21.24
N ALA A 392 -20.14 -40.22 -22.25
CA ALA A 392 -19.68 -38.97 -22.87
C ALA A 392 -20.75 -38.15 -23.60
N VAL A 393 -21.99 -38.64 -23.68
CA VAL A 393 -23.12 -37.94 -24.32
C VAL A 393 -24.35 -38.09 -23.44
N GLU A 394 -24.70 -37.02 -22.71
CA GLU A 394 -25.97 -36.92 -21.98
C GLU A 394 -27.12 -36.65 -22.96
N LYS A 395 -28.20 -37.43 -22.88
CA LYS A 395 -29.43 -37.16 -23.64
C LYS A 395 -30.14 -35.96 -22.99
N SER A 396 -30.46 -34.93 -23.77
CA SER A 396 -31.23 -33.78 -23.30
C SER A 396 -32.58 -34.24 -22.73
N GLY A 397 -32.83 -33.96 -21.45
CA GLY A 397 -34.08 -34.29 -20.77
C GLY A 397 -35.30 -33.57 -21.34
N LEU A 398 -36.49 -34.09 -21.04
CA LEU A 398 -37.76 -33.54 -21.51
C LEU A 398 -38.02 -32.16 -20.88
N SER A 399 -38.31 -31.16 -21.72
CA SER A 399 -38.78 -29.84 -21.26
C SER A 399 -40.25 -29.94 -20.84
N TRP A 400 -40.56 -29.62 -19.58
CA TRP A 400 -41.93 -29.51 -19.12
C TRP A 400 -42.62 -28.30 -19.75
N LYS A 401 -43.86 -28.50 -20.21
CA LYS A 401 -44.71 -27.45 -20.77
C LYS A 401 -45.44 -26.77 -19.60
N GLU A 402 -45.22 -25.48 -19.40
CA GLU A 402 -46.02 -24.68 -18.46
C GLU A 402 -47.50 -24.74 -18.86
N VAL A 403 -48.35 -25.03 -17.88
CA VAL A 403 -49.82 -24.91 -17.93
C VAL A 403 -50.23 -23.84 -16.94
#